data_AF-K9S5P9-F1
#
_entry.id   AF-K9S5P9-F1
#
_cell.length_a   1.000
_cell.length_b   1.000
_cell.length_c   1.000
_cell.angle_alpha   90.00
_cell.angle_beta   90.00
_cell.angle_gamma   90.00
#
_symmetry.space_group_name_H-M   'P 1'
#
loop_
_entity.id
_entity.type
_entity.pdbx_description
1 polymer ?
#
loop_
_entity_poly.entity_id
_entity_poly.type
_entity_poly.pdbx_seq_one_letter_code
_entity_poly.pdbx_strand_id
1 'polypeptide(L)'
;MTSTRTPIQNLGYDGPTEVLLKTPVTLSGTYNPQQIARVTLVAEDRYPFTVSLDAAKGRWTVRLNEGFYTVGARWLRLRGIGRDGKILGDRVINLAVSAEPKTVGEKLILKVLRDTLFKKSPADSATLSTAQKVLVKAGQTFTVKSYGYVDGHLKLELHNRIEPIGSFGYFYAPHVDLLKGPKALKFSIADVPTTIRGATEMLVTARTYLKASPVDSSSLGDEDKIELLLGQSFSLTGYTPIAGHFRVSLIKPIAGFGKEGYVYWQHVQLKKAGRLITFDPNALTLTTKQTTILKKRPVDSSNLQPNERFTLPGGTTYGVSGYAPADGHIKVALTENLPQFGNTGYVFDAYVELKRGNQVIDLSPAQVELNVPHFSQRDNPRYPRSTCNVTAIAMVLHFYGLRSRSGGQLEDELLEWCLSHYGEGSQTEHSVLAEMVRTYGYRDTYSTNRTWAQIRNEISSGRPVVVGGYFTDTGHIVCIIGYTANGYIVNDPWGDALSGYKNTEGAKVVYPASYMSKMCCPEGDGNIWAHFISR
;
A
#
# COMPACT_ATOMS: atom_id res chain seq x y z
N MET A 1 -54.24 -25.45 38.99
CA MET A 1 -53.40 -24.36 38.49
C MET A 1 -51.94 -24.72 38.70
N THR A 2 -51.34 -25.40 37.73
CA THR A 2 -49.92 -25.76 37.73
C THR A 2 -49.09 -24.54 37.34
N SER A 3 -48.63 -23.80 38.36
CA SER A 3 -47.68 -22.70 38.18
C SER A 3 -46.35 -23.29 37.70
N THR A 4 -46.11 -23.18 36.40
CA THR A 4 -44.81 -23.43 35.78
C THR A 4 -43.83 -22.38 36.30
N ARG A 5 -43.17 -22.69 37.42
CA ARG A 5 -42.01 -21.95 37.91
C ARG A 5 -40.94 -22.00 36.81
N THR A 6 -40.68 -20.85 36.21
CA THR A 6 -39.49 -20.59 35.40
C THR A 6 -38.26 -21.14 36.14
N PRO A 7 -37.35 -21.90 35.50
CA PRO A 7 -36.15 -22.37 36.17
C PRO A 7 -35.41 -21.15 36.68
N ILE A 8 -35.28 -21.01 38.01
CA ILE A 8 -34.45 -19.98 38.60
C ILE A 8 -33.04 -20.25 38.09
N GLN A 9 -32.47 -19.32 37.33
CA GLN A 9 -31.08 -19.41 36.91
C GLN A 9 -30.22 -19.40 38.18
N ASN A 10 -29.69 -20.55 38.57
CA ASN A 10 -28.97 -20.71 39.83
C ASN A 10 -27.65 -19.90 39.87
N LEU A 11 -27.15 -19.45 38.71
CA LEU A 11 -25.89 -18.73 38.57
C LEU A 11 -25.93 -17.78 37.35
N GLY A 12 -25.83 -16.48 37.59
CA GLY A 12 -25.92 -15.39 36.63
C GLY A 12 -24.59 -14.65 36.42
N TYR A 13 -24.47 -13.93 35.30
CA TYR A 13 -23.40 -12.96 35.04
C TYR A 13 -24.02 -11.71 34.43
N ASP A 14 -23.74 -10.56 35.05
CA ASP A 14 -24.33 -9.27 34.70
C ASP A 14 -23.24 -8.21 34.47
N GLY A 15 -21.96 -8.62 34.47
CA GLY A 15 -20.81 -7.74 34.29
C GLY A 15 -20.51 -7.37 32.83
N PRO A 16 -19.48 -6.54 32.60
CA PRO A 16 -19.10 -6.11 31.26
C PRO A 16 -18.65 -7.28 30.39
N THR A 17 -18.89 -7.20 29.08
CA THR A 17 -18.37 -8.16 28.08
C THR A 17 -17.24 -7.56 27.24
N GLU A 18 -16.95 -6.26 27.43
CA GLU A 18 -15.77 -5.57 26.94
C GLU A 18 -15.25 -4.66 28.07
N VAL A 19 -13.93 -4.66 28.31
CA VAL A 19 -13.28 -3.89 29.37
C VAL A 19 -12.04 -3.19 28.83
N LEU A 20 -11.68 -2.05 29.40
CA LEU A 20 -10.48 -1.31 28.99
C LEU A 20 -9.24 -1.91 29.67
N LEU A 21 -8.14 -1.99 28.91
CA LEU A 21 -6.82 -2.36 29.42
C LEU A 21 -6.41 -1.51 30.62
N LYS A 22 -5.77 -2.12 31.62
CA LYS A 22 -5.22 -1.46 32.83
C LYS A 22 -6.20 -0.53 33.56
N THR A 23 -7.50 -0.82 33.46
CA THR A 23 -8.57 0.02 34.01
C THR A 23 -9.37 -0.77 35.05
N PRO A 24 -9.64 -0.20 36.25
CA PRO A 24 -10.40 -0.87 37.28
C PRO A 24 -11.73 -1.42 36.74
N VAL A 25 -12.01 -2.69 36.98
CA VAL A 25 -13.28 -3.32 36.57
C VAL A 25 -13.86 -4.19 37.67
N THR A 26 -15.19 -4.15 37.79
CA THR A 26 -15.95 -5.07 38.64
C THR A 26 -16.71 -6.06 37.76
N LEU A 27 -16.38 -7.34 37.89
CA LEU A 27 -17.16 -8.43 37.32
C LEU A 27 -18.19 -8.85 38.38
N SER A 28 -19.44 -9.08 37.98
CA SER A 28 -20.47 -9.45 38.95
C SER A 28 -21.59 -10.27 38.33
N GLY A 29 -22.39 -10.90 39.19
CA GLY A 29 -23.57 -11.62 38.78
C GLY A 29 -24.41 -12.06 39.97
N THR A 30 -25.39 -12.91 39.71
CA THR A 30 -26.29 -13.49 40.71
C THR A 30 -25.94 -14.94 41.00
N TYR A 31 -26.34 -15.45 42.17
CA TYR A 31 -26.30 -16.86 42.51
C TYR A 31 -27.40 -17.19 43.53
N ASN A 32 -27.79 -18.47 43.61
CA ASN A 32 -28.75 -18.94 44.63
C ASN A 32 -28.01 -19.34 45.93
N PRO A 33 -28.08 -18.56 47.02
CA PRO A 33 -27.35 -18.84 48.26
C PRO A 33 -27.89 -20.04 49.05
N GLN A 34 -29.11 -20.51 48.76
CA GLN A 34 -29.65 -21.72 49.40
C GLN A 34 -29.07 -23.01 48.79
N GLN A 35 -28.61 -22.96 47.53
CA GLN A 35 -28.15 -24.14 46.79
C GLN A 35 -26.64 -24.14 46.53
N ILE A 36 -26.08 -22.97 46.23
CA ILE A 36 -24.66 -22.81 45.90
C ILE A 36 -23.92 -22.34 47.15
N ALA A 37 -23.01 -23.17 47.65
CA ALA A 37 -22.14 -22.86 48.78
C ALA A 37 -20.90 -22.06 48.35
N ARG A 38 -20.42 -22.25 47.12
CA ARG A 38 -19.23 -21.57 46.58
C ARG A 38 -19.41 -21.18 45.12
N VAL A 39 -18.99 -19.97 44.77
CA VAL A 39 -18.85 -19.53 43.37
C VAL A 39 -17.36 -19.39 43.05
N THR A 40 -16.94 -19.89 41.90
CA THR A 40 -15.57 -19.71 41.39
C THR A 40 -15.61 -19.04 40.02
N LEU A 41 -14.70 -18.10 39.79
CA LEU A 41 -14.47 -17.50 38.49
C LEU A 41 -13.00 -17.70 38.13
N VAL A 42 -12.74 -18.35 37.01
CA VAL A 42 -11.37 -18.68 36.57
C VAL A 42 -11.20 -18.18 35.15
N ALA A 43 -10.22 -17.31 34.91
CA ALA A 43 -9.86 -16.94 33.55
C ALA A 43 -9.10 -18.09 32.89
N GLU A 44 -9.60 -18.52 31.74
CA GLU A 44 -8.94 -19.46 30.85
C GLU A 44 -8.55 -20.80 31.50
N ASP A 45 -9.32 -21.21 32.52
CA ASP A 45 -9.07 -22.37 33.40
C ASP A 45 -7.69 -22.37 34.09
N ARG A 46 -6.99 -21.23 34.10
CA ARG A 46 -5.62 -21.10 34.61
C ARG A 46 -5.50 -20.11 35.76
N TYR A 47 -6.23 -18.99 35.69
CA TYR A 47 -6.03 -17.87 36.60
C TYR A 47 -7.30 -17.65 37.44
N PRO A 48 -7.38 -18.24 38.66
CA PRO A 48 -8.54 -18.07 39.53
C PRO A 48 -8.62 -16.64 40.07
N PHE A 49 -9.81 -16.07 40.06
CA PHE A 49 -10.10 -14.79 40.70
C PHE A 49 -10.68 -14.99 42.10
N THR A 50 -10.39 -14.03 43.00
CA THR A 50 -11.01 -13.95 44.33
C THR A 50 -12.45 -13.46 44.20
N VAL A 51 -13.41 -14.35 44.48
CA VAL A 51 -14.84 -14.06 44.43
C VAL A 51 -15.35 -13.67 45.83
N SER A 52 -16.01 -12.52 45.94
CA SER A 52 -16.74 -12.10 47.14
C SER A 52 -18.23 -12.39 46.99
N LEU A 53 -18.84 -12.98 48.02
CA LEU A 53 -20.26 -13.35 48.05
C LEU A 53 -21.05 -12.45 49.00
N ASP A 54 -22.18 -11.95 48.53
CA ASP A 54 -23.22 -11.31 49.34
C ASP A 54 -24.43 -12.25 49.35
N ALA A 55 -24.55 -13.05 50.41
CA ALA A 55 -25.62 -14.04 50.55
C ALA A 55 -27.00 -13.40 50.79
N ALA A 56 -27.06 -12.21 51.41
CA ALA A 56 -28.32 -11.52 51.64
C ALA A 56 -28.95 -11.04 50.32
N LYS A 57 -28.11 -10.65 49.35
CA LYS A 57 -28.55 -10.18 48.02
C LYS A 57 -28.49 -11.24 46.93
N GLY A 58 -27.95 -12.43 47.21
CA GLY A 58 -27.71 -13.46 46.20
C GLY A 58 -26.76 -12.99 45.08
N ARG A 59 -25.72 -12.21 45.43
CA ARG A 59 -24.78 -11.64 44.45
C ARG A 59 -23.34 -12.05 44.68
N TRP A 60 -22.60 -12.22 43.60
CA TRP A 60 -21.16 -12.42 43.63
C TRP A 60 -20.46 -11.28 42.89
N THR A 61 -19.24 -10.95 43.32
CA THR A 61 -18.41 -9.90 42.73
C THR A 61 -16.94 -10.31 42.69
N VAL A 62 -16.22 -9.82 41.68
CA VAL A 62 -14.76 -9.82 41.59
C VAL A 62 -14.34 -8.39 41.25
N ARG A 63 -13.47 -7.79 42.06
CA ARG A 63 -12.89 -6.48 41.78
C ARG A 63 -11.46 -6.65 41.31
N LEU A 64 -11.19 -6.16 40.10
CA LEU A 64 -9.85 -6.06 39.54
C LEU A 64 -9.46 -4.58 39.58
N ASN A 65 -8.74 -4.17 40.62
CA ASN A 65 -8.41 -2.75 40.85
C ASN A 65 -7.54 -2.16 39.73
N GLU A 66 -6.74 -2.98 39.06
CA GLU A 66 -5.93 -2.60 37.90
C GLU A 66 -6.49 -3.16 36.58
N GLY A 67 -7.62 -3.88 36.63
CA GLY A 67 -8.23 -4.48 35.45
C GLY A 67 -7.44 -5.64 34.85
N PHE A 68 -7.49 -5.73 33.51
CA PHE A 68 -6.76 -6.72 32.73
C PHE A 68 -5.53 -6.06 32.11
N TYR A 69 -4.41 -6.79 32.12
CA TYR A 69 -3.13 -6.27 31.64
C TYR A 69 -2.85 -6.54 30.17
N THR A 70 -3.65 -7.39 29.52
CA THR A 70 -3.42 -7.83 28.14
C THR A 70 -4.67 -7.71 27.28
N VAL A 71 -4.53 -7.18 26.06
CA VAL A 71 -5.62 -6.98 25.09
C VAL A 71 -6.06 -8.33 24.51
N GLY A 72 -7.32 -8.42 24.08
CA GLY A 72 -7.85 -9.53 23.29
C GLY A 72 -9.03 -10.26 23.94
N ALA A 73 -9.52 -11.30 23.27
CA ALA A 73 -10.58 -12.13 23.79
C ALA A 73 -10.07 -12.96 24.97
N ARG A 74 -10.82 -12.96 26.05
CA ARG A 74 -10.66 -13.80 27.24
C ARG A 74 -11.95 -14.58 27.41
N TRP A 75 -11.83 -15.74 28.02
CA TRP A 75 -13.00 -16.46 28.49
C TRP A 75 -12.85 -16.78 29.96
N LEU A 76 -13.94 -16.58 30.71
CA LEU A 76 -13.99 -16.79 32.14
C LEU A 76 -14.93 -17.95 32.41
N ARG A 77 -14.45 -19.00 33.09
CA ARG A 77 -15.28 -20.09 33.55
C ARG A 77 -15.87 -19.72 34.91
N LEU A 78 -17.19 -19.55 34.94
CA LEU A 78 -17.97 -19.31 36.16
C LEU A 78 -18.64 -20.62 36.58
N ARG A 79 -18.36 -21.07 37.81
CA ARG A 79 -18.98 -22.27 38.40
C ARG A 79 -19.63 -21.99 39.74
N GLY A 80 -20.75 -22.66 39.98
CA GLY A 80 -21.46 -22.70 41.25
C GLY A 80 -21.39 -24.11 41.82
N ILE A 81 -20.94 -24.24 43.07
CA ILE A 81 -20.66 -25.53 43.70
C ILE A 81 -21.52 -25.66 44.97
N GLY A 82 -22.23 -26.78 45.09
CA GLY A 82 -23.06 -27.13 46.24
C GLY A 82 -22.26 -27.53 47.48
N ARG A 83 -22.94 -27.70 48.62
CA ARG A 83 -22.31 -28.15 49.89
C ARG A 83 -21.75 -29.57 49.81
N ASP A 84 -22.30 -30.39 48.92
CA ASP A 84 -21.83 -31.75 48.61
C ASP A 84 -20.68 -31.79 47.60
N GLY A 85 -20.17 -30.62 47.18
CA GLY A 85 -19.09 -30.50 46.21
C GLY A 85 -19.52 -30.62 44.75
N LYS A 86 -20.81 -30.86 44.44
CA LYS A 86 -21.28 -30.99 43.06
C LYS A 86 -21.34 -29.63 42.36
N ILE A 87 -21.03 -29.64 41.06
CA ILE A 87 -21.19 -28.47 40.19
C ILE A 87 -22.69 -28.32 39.87
N LEU A 88 -23.29 -27.24 40.36
CA LEU A 88 -24.71 -26.89 40.17
C LEU A 88 -24.91 -25.82 39.08
N GLY A 89 -23.82 -25.29 38.54
CA GLY A 89 -23.80 -24.43 37.35
C GLY A 89 -22.38 -24.30 36.80
N ASP A 90 -22.21 -24.37 35.48
CA ASP A 90 -20.94 -24.16 34.75
C ASP A 90 -21.25 -23.35 33.49
N ARG A 91 -20.54 -22.24 33.30
CA ARG A 91 -20.71 -21.37 32.13
C ARG A 91 -19.43 -20.67 31.75
N VAL A 92 -19.29 -20.41 30.46
CA VAL A 92 -18.20 -19.64 29.88
C VAL A 92 -18.70 -18.23 29.55
N ILE A 93 -17.98 -17.22 30.03
CA ILE A 93 -18.22 -15.81 29.75
C ILE A 93 -17.13 -15.33 28.81
N ASN A 94 -17.49 -14.85 27.63
CA ASN A 94 -16.54 -14.21 26.72
C ASN A 94 -16.40 -12.73 27.10
N LEU A 95 -15.16 -12.28 27.21
CA LEU A 95 -14.78 -10.93 27.60
C LEU A 95 -13.75 -10.41 26.59
N ALA A 96 -14.00 -9.27 25.97
CA ALA A 96 -12.98 -8.58 25.18
C ALA A 96 -12.23 -7.58 26.07
N VAL A 97 -10.90 -7.63 26.10
CA VAL A 97 -10.07 -6.59 26.70
C VAL A 97 -9.59 -5.68 25.57
N SER A 98 -10.05 -4.43 25.55
CA SER A 98 -9.80 -3.47 24.47
C SER A 98 -8.83 -2.39 24.93
N ALA A 99 -8.04 -1.85 23.99
CA ALA A 99 -7.13 -0.73 24.24
C ALA A 99 -7.68 0.64 23.79
N GLU A 100 -8.84 0.70 23.10
CA GLU A 100 -9.38 1.94 22.49
C GLU A 100 -10.48 2.63 23.33
N PRO A 101 -10.21 3.69 24.10
CA PRO A 101 -11.21 4.31 24.99
C PRO A 101 -12.43 4.90 24.28
N LYS A 102 -12.32 5.21 22.98
CA LYS A 102 -13.34 5.95 22.20
C LYS A 102 -14.46 5.07 21.63
N THR A 103 -14.28 3.75 21.62
CA THR A 103 -15.33 2.80 21.20
C THR A 103 -15.56 1.69 22.23
N VAL A 104 -14.83 1.74 23.35
CA VAL A 104 -14.98 0.81 24.47
C VAL A 104 -16.37 0.96 25.07
N GLY A 105 -17.12 -0.14 25.09
CA GLY A 105 -18.48 -0.18 25.61
C GLY A 105 -19.55 0.27 24.61
N GLU A 106 -19.18 0.77 23.43
CA GLU A 106 -20.14 1.01 22.35
C GLU A 106 -20.56 -0.33 21.73
N LYS A 107 -21.85 -0.64 21.87
CA LYS A 107 -22.42 -1.87 21.33
C LYS A 107 -22.33 -1.87 19.79
N LEU A 108 -22.09 -3.05 19.22
CA LEU A 108 -22.27 -3.24 17.80
C LEU A 108 -23.77 -3.22 17.48
N ILE A 109 -24.17 -2.37 16.56
CA ILE A 109 -25.57 -2.24 16.13
C ILE A 109 -25.66 -2.60 14.66
N LEU A 110 -26.43 -3.64 14.36
CA LEU A 110 -26.88 -3.92 13.00
C LEU A 110 -28.11 -3.06 12.70
N LYS A 111 -28.11 -2.35 11.58
CA LYS A 111 -29.26 -1.64 11.05
C LYS A 111 -29.68 -2.28 9.72
N VAL A 112 -30.94 -2.65 9.60
CA VAL A 112 -31.48 -3.20 8.35
C VAL A 112 -31.88 -2.06 7.44
N LEU A 113 -31.24 -1.97 6.27
CA LEU A 113 -31.43 -0.89 5.29
C LEU A 113 -32.55 -1.21 4.29
N ARG A 114 -32.74 -2.50 3.98
CA ARG A 114 -33.74 -3.01 3.05
C ARG A 114 -34.35 -4.29 3.61
N ASP A 115 -35.60 -4.57 3.27
CA ASP A 115 -36.23 -5.85 3.58
C ASP A 115 -35.31 -7.00 3.13
N THR A 116 -35.01 -7.90 4.07
CA THR A 116 -34.00 -8.93 3.85
C THR A 116 -34.30 -10.17 4.69
N LEU A 117 -33.61 -11.26 4.42
CA LEU A 117 -33.77 -12.51 5.16
C LEU A 117 -32.64 -12.66 6.17
N PHE A 118 -32.99 -12.96 7.42
CA PHE A 118 -32.07 -13.53 8.39
C PHE A 118 -32.12 -15.05 8.27
N LYS A 119 -30.97 -15.68 8.03
CA LYS A 119 -30.88 -17.07 7.59
C LYS A 119 -30.04 -17.91 8.55
N LYS A 120 -30.29 -19.22 8.60
CA LYS A 120 -29.47 -20.19 9.36
C LYS A 120 -28.12 -20.49 8.70
N SER A 121 -27.97 -20.21 7.40
CA SER A 121 -26.73 -20.37 6.62
C SER A 121 -26.62 -19.29 5.53
N PRO A 122 -25.43 -19.09 4.90
CA PRO A 122 -25.28 -18.12 3.82
C PRO A 122 -25.82 -18.62 2.47
N ALA A 123 -26.37 -19.84 2.38
CA ALA A 123 -26.90 -20.44 1.16
C ALA A 123 -28.01 -19.58 0.50
N ASP A 124 -28.27 -19.83 -0.79
CA ASP A 124 -29.34 -19.18 -1.52
C ASP A 124 -30.67 -19.37 -0.79
N SER A 125 -31.38 -18.26 -0.57
CA SER A 125 -32.66 -18.22 0.13
C SER A 125 -33.71 -19.14 -0.50
N ALA A 126 -33.66 -19.41 -1.80
CA ALA A 126 -34.57 -20.32 -2.50
C ALA A 126 -34.40 -21.78 -2.04
N THR A 127 -33.20 -22.16 -1.57
CA THR A 127 -32.87 -23.52 -1.12
C THR A 127 -33.22 -23.76 0.36
N LEU A 128 -33.51 -22.71 1.11
CA LEU A 128 -33.80 -22.78 2.55
C LEU A 128 -35.29 -22.93 2.82
N SER A 129 -35.63 -23.83 3.75
CA SER A 129 -37.00 -24.00 4.24
C SER A 129 -37.48 -22.79 5.05
N THR A 130 -38.79 -22.69 5.29
CA THR A 130 -39.39 -21.62 6.10
C THR A 130 -38.88 -21.58 7.55
N ALA A 131 -38.41 -22.72 8.09
CA ALA A 131 -37.79 -22.76 9.42
C ALA A 131 -36.32 -22.30 9.43
N GLN A 132 -35.71 -22.10 8.25
CA GLN A 132 -34.29 -21.74 8.10
C GLN A 132 -34.07 -20.29 7.63
N LYS A 133 -35.15 -19.54 7.40
CA LYS A 133 -35.11 -18.11 7.06
C LYS A 133 -36.27 -17.35 7.68
N VAL A 134 -36.06 -16.09 8.01
CA VAL A 134 -37.12 -15.17 8.47
C VAL A 134 -36.95 -13.81 7.82
N LEU A 135 -38.06 -13.20 7.40
CA LEU A 135 -38.07 -11.84 6.86
C LEU A 135 -37.85 -10.84 7.99
N VAL A 136 -36.91 -9.93 7.76
CA VAL A 136 -36.62 -8.80 8.63
C VAL A 136 -36.80 -7.53 7.82
N LYS A 137 -37.63 -6.63 8.34
CA LYS A 137 -38.05 -5.41 7.65
C LYS A 137 -37.00 -4.31 7.75
N ALA A 138 -36.94 -3.47 6.72
CA ALA A 138 -36.13 -2.27 6.71
C ALA A 138 -36.43 -1.38 7.93
N GLY A 139 -35.39 -0.74 8.47
CA GLY A 139 -35.46 0.13 9.65
C GLY A 139 -35.25 -0.59 10.99
N GLN A 140 -35.36 -1.92 11.04
CA GLN A 140 -35.09 -2.67 12.28
C GLN A 140 -33.62 -2.60 12.68
N THR A 141 -33.35 -2.59 13.98
CA THR A 141 -32.00 -2.59 14.56
C THR A 141 -31.81 -3.73 15.54
N PHE A 142 -30.59 -4.27 15.59
CA PHE A 142 -30.23 -5.39 16.46
C PHE A 142 -28.88 -5.15 17.11
N THR A 143 -28.79 -5.43 18.40
CA THR A 143 -27.51 -5.45 19.10
C THR A 143 -26.76 -6.75 18.80
N VAL A 144 -25.51 -6.63 18.38
CA VAL A 144 -24.65 -7.73 17.95
C VAL A 144 -23.59 -8.01 19.03
N LYS A 145 -23.41 -9.27 19.39
CA LYS A 145 -22.35 -9.75 20.29
C LYS A 145 -21.04 -10.00 19.53
N SER A 146 -21.13 -10.70 18.40
CA SER A 146 -19.99 -11.07 17.57
C SER A 146 -20.39 -11.14 16.10
N TYR A 147 -19.43 -10.97 15.20
CA TYR A 147 -19.68 -10.99 13.77
C TYR A 147 -18.49 -11.54 12.98
N GLY A 148 -18.79 -11.94 11.75
CA GLY A 148 -17.84 -12.28 10.70
C GLY A 148 -18.45 -12.01 9.33
N TYR A 149 -17.64 -12.17 8.29
CA TYR A 149 -18.06 -11.98 6.91
C TYR A 149 -17.68 -13.20 6.09
N VAL A 150 -18.62 -13.74 5.32
CA VAL A 150 -18.43 -14.93 4.48
C VAL A 150 -19.43 -14.91 3.32
N ASP A 151 -18.98 -15.18 2.11
CA ASP A 151 -19.81 -15.33 0.90
C ASP A 151 -20.84 -14.20 0.70
N GLY A 152 -20.42 -12.94 0.90
CA GLY A 152 -21.33 -11.78 0.76
C GLY A 152 -22.31 -11.58 1.92
N HIS A 153 -22.19 -12.35 3.00
CA HIS A 153 -23.07 -12.31 4.16
C HIS A 153 -22.35 -11.92 5.44
N LEU A 154 -23.04 -11.16 6.30
CA LEU A 154 -22.65 -10.98 7.69
C LEU A 154 -23.18 -12.14 8.52
N LYS A 155 -22.25 -12.91 9.08
CA LYS A 155 -22.50 -13.94 10.09
C LYS A 155 -22.52 -13.26 11.44
N LEU A 156 -23.61 -13.33 12.18
CA LEU A 156 -23.80 -12.59 13.42
C LEU A 156 -24.23 -13.51 14.56
N GLU A 157 -23.76 -13.18 15.77
CA GLU A 157 -24.42 -13.57 17.01
C GLU A 157 -25.08 -12.32 17.61
N LEU A 158 -26.39 -12.35 17.78
CA LEU A 158 -27.22 -11.26 18.31
C LEU A 158 -27.42 -11.39 19.82
N HIS A 159 -27.64 -10.27 20.50
CA HIS A 159 -28.10 -10.29 21.90
C HIS A 159 -29.50 -10.85 22.04
N ASN A 160 -30.41 -10.41 21.17
CA ASN A 160 -31.79 -10.88 21.12
C ASN A 160 -31.97 -11.84 19.95
N ARG A 161 -32.64 -12.95 20.20
CA ARG A 161 -32.97 -13.95 19.18
C ARG A 161 -34.05 -13.44 18.22
N ILE A 162 -33.96 -13.87 16.97
CA ILE A 162 -34.99 -13.68 15.95
C ILE A 162 -35.54 -15.07 15.62
N GLU A 163 -36.77 -15.36 16.05
CA GLU A 163 -37.41 -16.64 15.77
C GLU A 163 -37.76 -16.78 14.27
N PRO A 164 -37.70 -17.98 13.68
CA PRO A 164 -37.32 -19.27 14.29
C PRO A 164 -35.80 -19.54 14.26
N ILE A 165 -34.97 -18.59 13.81
CA ILE A 165 -33.53 -18.81 13.56
C ILE A 165 -32.72 -18.85 14.86
N GLY A 166 -33.11 -18.03 15.83
CA GLY A 166 -32.40 -17.88 17.10
C GLY A 166 -31.48 -16.65 17.11
N SER A 167 -30.44 -16.69 17.95
CA SER A 167 -29.48 -15.58 18.09
C SER A 167 -28.35 -15.63 17.08
N PHE A 168 -28.14 -16.74 16.38
CA PHE A 168 -27.03 -16.91 15.44
C PHE A 168 -27.56 -17.09 14.02
N GLY A 169 -27.05 -16.32 13.07
CA GLY A 169 -27.49 -16.41 11.68
C GLY A 169 -26.78 -15.43 10.75
N TYR A 170 -27.34 -15.27 9.55
CA TYR A 170 -26.71 -14.59 8.43
C TYR A 170 -27.63 -13.54 7.81
N PHE A 171 -27.11 -12.34 7.58
CA PHE A 171 -27.75 -11.31 6.76
C PHE A 171 -26.98 -11.13 5.46
N TYR A 172 -27.68 -10.86 4.35
CA TYR A 172 -27.04 -10.43 3.12
C TYR A 172 -26.42 -9.03 3.32
N ALA A 173 -25.11 -8.92 3.18
CA ALA A 173 -24.37 -7.74 3.65
C ALA A 173 -24.81 -6.42 2.98
N PRO A 174 -25.10 -6.36 1.65
CA PRO A 174 -25.59 -5.14 1.02
C PRO A 174 -26.93 -4.59 1.54
N HIS A 175 -27.68 -5.37 2.33
CA HIS A 175 -28.98 -4.95 2.88
C HIS A 175 -28.90 -4.42 4.31
N VAL A 176 -27.71 -4.42 4.93
CA VAL A 176 -27.53 -4.08 6.34
C VAL A 176 -26.29 -3.23 6.54
N ASP A 177 -26.30 -2.38 7.56
CA ASP A 177 -25.11 -1.71 8.07
C ASP A 177 -24.75 -2.29 9.44
N LEU A 178 -23.48 -2.60 9.66
CA LEU A 178 -22.96 -2.92 11.00
C LEU A 178 -22.18 -1.71 11.53
N LEU A 179 -22.63 -1.16 12.65
CA LEU A 179 -22.08 0.06 13.25
C LEU A 179 -21.32 -0.27 14.54
N LYS A 180 -20.16 0.38 14.74
CA LYS A 180 -19.53 0.54 16.07
C LYS A 180 -19.53 2.03 16.42
N GLY A 181 -20.39 2.41 17.35
CA GLY A 181 -20.71 3.82 17.59
C GLY A 181 -21.28 4.49 16.33
N PRO A 182 -20.79 5.68 15.94
CA PRO A 182 -21.24 6.37 14.72
C PRO A 182 -20.61 5.81 13.43
N LYS A 183 -19.67 4.86 13.52
CA LYS A 183 -18.91 4.38 12.36
C LYS A 183 -19.50 3.10 11.79
N ALA A 184 -19.82 3.13 10.49
CA ALA A 184 -20.17 1.93 9.74
C ALA A 184 -18.93 1.13 9.35
N LEU A 185 -18.96 -0.17 9.63
CA LEU A 185 -17.97 -1.13 9.14
C LEU A 185 -18.26 -1.46 7.67
N LYS A 186 -17.19 -1.75 6.91
CA LYS A 186 -17.23 -2.07 5.49
C LYS A 186 -16.69 -3.48 5.26
N PHE A 187 -17.17 -4.17 4.24
CA PHE A 187 -16.77 -5.56 3.97
C PHE A 187 -16.30 -5.77 2.54
N SER A 188 -16.29 -4.69 1.77
CA SER A 188 -15.68 -4.60 0.45
C SER A 188 -14.91 -3.29 0.37
N ILE A 189 -13.68 -3.36 -0.15
CA ILE A 189 -12.85 -2.18 -0.38
C ILE A 189 -13.48 -1.22 -1.39
N ALA A 190 -14.36 -1.71 -2.28
CA ALA A 190 -15.13 -0.85 -3.18
C ALA A 190 -16.03 0.14 -2.40
N ASP A 191 -16.59 -0.29 -1.28
CA ASP A 191 -17.55 0.48 -0.47
C ASP A 191 -16.89 1.46 0.50
N VAL A 192 -15.55 1.45 0.62
CA VAL A 192 -14.83 2.41 1.46
C VAL A 192 -14.80 3.77 0.75
N PRO A 193 -15.38 4.84 1.33
CA PRO A 193 -15.46 6.12 0.65
C PRO A 193 -14.09 6.81 0.56
N THR A 194 -13.77 7.40 -0.58
CA THR A 194 -12.59 8.26 -0.73
C THR A 194 -12.98 9.69 -0.40
N THR A 195 -12.80 10.07 0.87
CA THR A 195 -13.22 11.39 1.37
C THR A 195 -12.13 12.44 1.27
N ILE A 196 -10.87 12.03 1.19
CA ILE A 196 -9.71 12.92 1.16
C ILE A 196 -8.98 12.72 -0.16
N ARG A 197 -8.91 13.79 -0.95
CA ARG A 197 -8.25 13.77 -2.27
C ARG A 197 -6.79 13.35 -2.12
N GLY A 198 -6.40 12.30 -2.84
CA GLY A 198 -5.02 11.78 -2.86
C GLY A 198 -4.67 10.87 -1.68
N ALA A 199 -5.56 10.67 -0.71
CA ALA A 199 -5.36 9.70 0.36
C ALA A 199 -5.41 8.26 -0.16
N THR A 200 -4.73 7.38 0.56
CA THR A 200 -4.89 5.93 0.37
C THR A 200 -5.90 5.44 1.40
N GLU A 201 -6.89 4.66 0.97
CA GLU A 201 -7.85 4.04 1.88
C GLU A 201 -7.44 2.62 2.19
N MET A 202 -7.50 2.23 3.45
CA MET A 202 -7.22 0.89 3.95
C MET A 202 -8.50 0.29 4.53
N LEU A 203 -8.82 -0.94 4.14
CA LEU A 203 -9.85 -1.78 4.75
C LEU A 203 -9.20 -2.93 5.51
N VAL A 204 -9.67 -3.19 6.73
CA VAL A 204 -9.30 -4.38 7.50
C VAL A 204 -10.21 -5.54 7.08
N THR A 205 -9.63 -6.57 6.46
CA THR A 205 -10.36 -7.74 5.92
C THR A 205 -10.30 -8.96 6.83
N ALA A 206 -9.49 -8.90 7.89
CA ALA A 206 -9.47 -9.86 8.99
C ALA A 206 -9.07 -9.14 10.28
N ARG A 207 -9.55 -9.64 11.43
CA ARG A 207 -9.10 -9.13 12.74
C ARG A 207 -7.57 -9.21 12.82
N THR A 208 -6.93 -8.10 13.16
CA THR A 208 -5.47 -7.97 13.12
C THR A 208 -4.99 -6.93 14.12
N TYR A 209 -3.70 -6.62 14.11
CA TYR A 209 -3.12 -5.55 14.92
C TYR A 209 -2.43 -4.52 14.04
N LEU A 210 -2.52 -3.25 14.43
CA LEU A 210 -1.54 -2.24 14.07
C LEU A 210 -0.44 -2.27 15.14
N LYS A 211 0.82 -2.40 14.73
CA LYS A 211 1.95 -2.70 15.61
C LYS A 211 3.03 -1.64 15.53
N ALA A 212 3.80 -1.45 16.59
CA ALA A 212 4.92 -0.51 16.63
C ALA A 212 6.12 -1.00 15.79
N SER A 213 6.22 -2.31 15.56
CA SER A 213 7.24 -2.92 14.70
C SER A 213 6.69 -4.12 13.90
N PRO A 214 7.31 -4.52 12.78
CA PRO A 214 6.81 -5.58 11.90
C PRO A 214 7.19 -7.00 12.37
N VAL A 215 7.12 -7.26 13.67
CA VAL A 215 7.35 -8.60 14.28
C VAL A 215 6.04 -9.29 14.63
N ASP A 216 6.08 -10.56 15.04
CA ASP A 216 4.88 -11.26 15.51
C ASP A 216 4.22 -10.49 16.66
N SER A 217 2.88 -10.34 16.62
CA SER A 217 2.14 -9.64 17.68
C SER A 217 2.29 -10.26 19.06
N SER A 218 2.60 -11.56 19.14
CA SER A 218 2.88 -12.26 20.41
C SER A 218 4.19 -11.82 21.05
N SER A 219 5.11 -11.23 20.27
CA SER A 219 6.39 -10.71 20.76
C SER A 219 6.33 -9.24 21.21
N LEU A 220 5.16 -8.59 21.10
CA LEU A 220 4.96 -7.19 21.45
C LEU A 220 4.12 -7.03 22.72
N GLY A 221 4.49 -6.03 23.53
CA GLY A 221 3.68 -5.55 24.65
C GLY A 221 2.35 -4.96 24.17
N ASP A 222 1.39 -4.79 25.08
CA ASP A 222 0.07 -4.27 24.75
C ASP A 222 0.08 -2.77 24.40
N GLU A 223 1.07 -2.02 24.90
CA GLU A 223 1.34 -0.64 24.49
C GLU A 223 1.88 -0.52 23.05
N ASP A 224 2.51 -1.58 22.54
CA ASP A 224 3.16 -1.60 21.22
C ASP A 224 2.25 -2.12 20.10
N LYS A 225 0.98 -2.38 20.40
CA LYS A 225 0.00 -2.85 19.41
C LYS A 225 -1.40 -2.43 19.76
N ILE A 226 -2.24 -2.24 18.75
CA ILE A 226 -3.67 -2.02 18.93
C ILE A 226 -4.47 -2.87 17.96
N GLU A 227 -5.55 -3.49 18.47
CA GLU A 227 -6.39 -4.38 17.69
C GLU A 227 -7.20 -3.58 16.66
N LEU A 228 -7.20 -4.06 15.42
CA LEU A 228 -8.04 -3.58 14.35
C LEU A 228 -9.13 -4.62 14.05
N LEU A 229 -10.38 -4.17 14.05
CA LEU A 229 -11.55 -5.02 13.83
C LEU A 229 -11.82 -5.22 12.34
N LEU A 230 -12.34 -6.42 12.01
CA LEU A 230 -12.85 -6.73 10.67
C LEU A 230 -13.81 -5.63 10.20
N GLY A 231 -13.52 -5.08 9.04
CA GLY A 231 -14.33 -4.08 8.38
C GLY A 231 -14.12 -2.64 8.85
N GLN A 232 -13.18 -2.38 9.76
CA GLN A 232 -12.72 -1.02 9.99
C GLN A 232 -11.99 -0.48 8.75
N SER A 233 -12.16 0.81 8.49
CA SER A 233 -11.45 1.51 7.41
C SER A 233 -10.71 2.74 7.91
N PHE A 234 -9.55 3.01 7.31
CA PHE A 234 -8.67 4.12 7.66
C PHE A 234 -8.19 4.85 6.42
N SER A 235 -8.11 6.17 6.49
CA SER A 235 -7.46 6.98 5.46
C SER A 235 -6.01 7.25 5.85
N LEU A 236 -5.10 7.05 4.90
CA LEU A 236 -3.65 7.09 5.07
C LEU A 236 -3.04 8.26 4.31
N THR A 237 -2.05 8.90 4.91
CA THR A 237 -1.12 9.80 4.19
C THR A 237 -0.14 8.99 3.35
N GLY A 238 0.24 7.80 3.80
CA GLY A 238 1.24 6.95 3.13
C GLY A 238 1.23 5.50 3.59
N TYR A 239 1.94 4.67 2.83
CA TYR A 239 2.14 3.26 3.13
C TYR A 239 3.46 2.76 2.52
N THR A 240 4.06 1.70 3.08
CA THR A 240 5.15 0.97 2.43
C THR A 240 5.14 -0.51 2.78
N PRO A 241 5.26 -1.42 1.80
CA PRO A 241 5.53 -2.83 2.07
C PRO A 241 6.89 -3.00 2.76
N ILE A 242 6.93 -3.77 3.83
CA ILE A 242 8.17 -4.11 4.56
C ILE A 242 7.94 -5.35 5.42
N ALA A 243 8.81 -6.35 5.30
CA ALA A 243 8.83 -7.55 6.17
C ALA A 243 7.44 -8.21 6.37
N GLY A 244 6.68 -8.41 5.29
CA GLY A 244 5.33 -8.99 5.39
C GLY A 244 4.30 -8.08 6.08
N HIS A 245 4.50 -6.77 6.06
CA HIS A 245 3.57 -5.79 6.61
C HIS A 245 3.46 -4.59 5.69
N PHE A 246 2.33 -3.90 5.72
CA PHE A 246 2.31 -2.50 5.35
C PHE A 246 2.70 -1.69 6.58
N ARG A 247 3.80 -0.93 6.53
CA ARG A 247 3.94 0.25 7.38
C ARG A 247 2.97 1.30 6.85
N VAL A 248 2.12 1.85 7.69
CA VAL A 248 1.09 2.83 7.32
C VAL A 248 1.24 4.09 8.14
N SER A 249 0.93 5.22 7.50
CA SER A 249 0.82 6.53 8.15
C SER A 249 -0.63 6.98 8.04
N LEU A 250 -1.34 7.02 9.17
CA LEU A 250 -2.75 7.37 9.29
C LEU A 250 -2.92 8.90 9.21
N ILE A 251 -3.99 9.34 8.54
CA ILE A 251 -4.39 10.76 8.56
C ILE A 251 -4.84 11.17 9.96
N LYS A 252 -5.61 10.31 10.64
CA LYS A 252 -6.08 10.52 12.00
C LYS A 252 -5.37 9.56 12.95
N PRO A 253 -4.72 10.03 14.02
CA PRO A 253 -4.08 9.13 14.98
C PRO A 253 -5.12 8.28 15.71
N ILE A 254 -4.73 7.05 16.03
CA ILE A 254 -5.46 6.18 16.94
C ILE A 254 -5.08 6.56 18.37
N ALA A 255 -6.08 6.79 19.22
CA ALA A 255 -5.86 7.17 20.61
C ALA A 255 -5.11 6.05 21.35
N GLY A 256 -4.06 6.42 22.09
CA GLY A 256 -3.23 5.47 22.84
C GLY A 256 -2.14 4.76 22.03
N PHE A 257 -2.10 4.93 20.69
CA PHE A 257 -1.10 4.28 19.83
C PHE A 257 -0.35 5.29 18.95
N GLY A 258 -1.07 6.19 18.27
CA GLY A 258 -0.47 7.20 17.41
C GLY A 258 -0.91 7.08 15.95
N LYS A 259 -0.12 7.66 15.04
CA LYS A 259 -0.46 7.79 13.61
C LYS A 259 0.31 6.83 12.70
N GLU A 260 1.31 6.10 13.20
CA GLU A 260 2.16 5.25 12.37
C GLU A 260 2.26 3.86 12.97
N GLY A 261 2.27 2.82 12.13
CA GLY A 261 2.46 1.45 12.59
C GLY A 261 2.50 0.44 11.44
N TYR A 262 2.58 -0.83 11.80
CA TYR A 262 2.72 -1.95 10.87
C TYR A 262 1.49 -2.86 10.96
N VAL A 263 0.86 -3.14 9.83
CA VAL A 263 -0.30 -4.04 9.73
C VAL A 263 0.01 -5.19 8.79
N TYR A 264 -0.40 -6.40 9.17
CA TYR A 264 -0.13 -7.60 8.38
C TYR A 264 -0.86 -7.54 7.04
N TRP A 265 -0.12 -7.73 5.95
CA TRP A 265 -0.59 -7.39 4.61
C TRP A 265 -1.80 -8.22 4.14
N GLN A 266 -1.91 -9.48 4.56
CA GLN A 266 -3.04 -10.35 4.18
C GLN A 266 -4.35 -10.00 4.90
N HIS A 267 -4.27 -9.23 5.98
CA HIS A 267 -5.43 -8.83 6.78
C HIS A 267 -5.99 -7.47 6.38
N VAL A 268 -5.44 -6.84 5.33
CA VAL A 268 -5.89 -5.54 4.84
C VAL A 268 -5.94 -5.50 3.31
N GLN A 269 -6.78 -4.62 2.79
CA GLN A 269 -6.77 -4.20 1.40
C GLN A 269 -6.56 -2.69 1.34
N LEU A 270 -5.71 -2.23 0.43
CA LEU A 270 -5.47 -0.80 0.20
C LEU A 270 -6.00 -0.41 -1.18
N LYS A 271 -6.54 0.80 -1.29
CA LYS A 271 -6.85 1.43 -2.59
C LYS A 271 -6.45 2.90 -2.61
N LYS A 272 -6.05 3.39 -3.78
CA LYS A 272 -5.78 4.81 -4.03
C LYS A 272 -6.40 5.20 -5.37
N ALA A 273 -7.19 6.28 -5.37
CA ALA A 273 -7.93 6.74 -6.55
C ALA A 273 -8.72 5.60 -7.25
N GLY A 274 -9.41 4.77 -6.46
CA GLY A 274 -10.22 3.64 -6.96
C GLY A 274 -9.43 2.40 -7.39
N ARG A 275 -8.09 2.47 -7.51
CA ARG A 275 -7.25 1.34 -7.88
C ARG A 275 -6.73 0.62 -6.64
N LEU A 276 -6.80 -0.71 -6.66
CA LEU A 276 -6.22 -1.55 -5.61
C LEU A 276 -4.69 -1.41 -5.58
N ILE A 277 -4.15 -1.44 -4.37
CA ILE A 277 -2.71 -1.51 -4.11
C ILE A 277 -2.42 -2.94 -3.66
N THR A 278 -1.64 -3.65 -4.46
CA THR A 278 -1.14 -4.99 -4.14
C THR A 278 0.08 -4.90 -3.24
N PHE A 279 0.22 -5.85 -2.32
CA PHE A 279 1.46 -5.99 -1.57
C PHE A 279 2.58 -6.44 -2.52
N ASP A 280 3.63 -5.64 -2.64
CA ASP A 280 4.81 -5.95 -3.44
C ASP A 280 6.02 -6.13 -2.52
N PRO A 281 6.53 -7.36 -2.33
CA PRO A 281 7.72 -7.60 -1.50
C PRO A 281 8.99 -6.97 -2.10
N ASN A 282 8.96 -6.59 -3.38
CA ASN A 282 10.04 -5.92 -4.10
C ASN A 282 9.77 -4.42 -4.30
N ALA A 283 8.86 -3.84 -3.52
CA ALA A 283 8.61 -2.40 -3.55
C ALA A 283 9.89 -1.61 -3.25
N LEU A 284 9.97 -0.39 -3.80
CA LEU A 284 11.05 0.52 -3.49
C LEU A 284 10.81 1.14 -2.11
N THR A 285 11.83 1.09 -1.26
CA THR A 285 11.79 1.68 0.08
C THR A 285 13.02 2.54 0.33
N LEU A 286 12.84 3.64 1.03
CA LEU A 286 13.93 4.49 1.50
C LEU A 286 13.94 4.48 3.02
N THR A 287 15.03 4.00 3.61
CA THR A 287 15.26 4.01 5.05
C THR A 287 16.24 5.13 5.40
N THR A 288 15.89 6.00 6.34
CA THR A 288 16.78 7.03 6.85
C THR A 288 17.78 6.40 7.84
N LYS A 289 19.08 6.54 7.57
CA LYS A 289 20.15 6.06 8.49
C LYS A 289 20.31 6.98 9.70
N GLN A 290 19.97 8.25 9.51
CA GLN A 290 19.91 9.28 10.53
C GLN A 290 18.87 10.33 10.17
N THR A 291 18.51 11.21 11.11
CA THR A 291 17.59 12.31 10.83
C THR A 291 18.14 13.19 9.70
N THR A 292 17.32 13.41 8.68
CA THR A 292 17.71 14.13 7.47
C THR A 292 16.57 15.02 6.98
N ILE A 293 16.79 15.76 5.89
CA ILE A 293 15.83 16.71 5.34
C ILE A 293 15.47 16.27 3.92
N LEU A 294 14.17 16.15 3.65
CA LEU A 294 13.63 16.14 2.30
C LEU A 294 13.45 17.57 1.82
N LYS A 295 14.07 17.92 0.69
CA LYS A 295 14.21 19.29 0.18
C LYS A 295 13.44 19.45 -1.13
N LYS A 296 12.92 20.64 -1.42
CA LYS A 296 12.34 20.92 -2.75
C LYS A 296 13.39 21.09 -3.84
N ARG A 297 14.60 21.49 -3.46
CA ARG A 297 15.75 21.74 -4.34
C ARG A 297 17.02 21.15 -3.70
N PRO A 298 17.98 20.61 -4.46
CA PRO A 298 19.18 19.97 -3.91
C PRO A 298 20.25 21.02 -3.55
N VAL A 299 19.90 21.98 -2.69
CA VAL A 299 20.81 23.00 -2.16
C VAL A 299 21.03 22.79 -0.66
N ASP A 300 21.96 23.53 -0.08
CA ASP A 300 22.10 23.57 1.38
C ASP A 300 20.76 23.95 2.04
N SER A 301 20.40 23.23 3.10
CA SER A 301 19.11 23.41 3.79
C SER A 301 18.94 24.77 4.49
N SER A 302 20.03 25.51 4.71
CA SER A 302 20.02 26.90 5.18
C SER A 302 19.45 27.87 4.14
N ASN A 303 19.53 27.51 2.84
CA ASN A 303 19.02 28.30 1.72
C ASN A 303 17.56 27.95 1.34
N LEU A 304 16.88 27.12 2.14
CA LEU A 304 15.52 26.67 1.90
C LEU A 304 14.54 27.35 2.86
N GLN A 305 13.40 27.79 2.32
CA GLN A 305 12.29 28.25 3.14
C GLN A 305 11.69 27.10 3.97
N PRO A 306 11.01 27.37 5.09
CA PRO A 306 10.40 26.32 5.92
C PRO A 306 9.45 25.38 5.17
N ASN A 307 8.74 25.86 4.15
CA ASN A 307 7.85 25.05 3.30
C ASN A 307 8.59 24.28 2.18
N GLU A 308 9.88 24.55 1.98
CA GLU A 308 10.75 23.86 1.01
C GLU A 308 11.54 22.72 1.64
N ARG A 309 11.34 22.45 2.93
CA ARG A 309 12.03 21.40 3.67
C ARG A 309 11.07 20.63 4.57
N PHE A 310 11.32 19.33 4.72
CA PHE A 310 10.60 18.48 5.65
C PHE A 310 11.59 17.55 6.36
N THR A 311 11.52 17.48 7.68
CA THR A 311 12.40 16.62 8.48
C THR A 311 11.94 15.18 8.41
N LEU A 312 12.82 14.29 7.95
CA LEU A 312 12.64 12.84 8.00
C LEU A 312 13.38 12.30 9.23
N PRO A 313 12.70 11.74 10.24
CA PRO A 313 13.35 11.16 11.41
C PRO A 313 14.26 9.99 11.03
N GLY A 314 15.39 9.82 11.72
CA GLY A 314 16.28 8.66 11.54
C GLY A 314 15.60 7.33 11.89
N GLY A 315 16.01 6.25 11.24
CA GLY A 315 15.47 4.89 11.42
C GLY A 315 14.11 4.66 10.76
N THR A 316 13.55 5.65 10.06
CA THR A 316 12.22 5.56 9.47
C THR A 316 12.30 5.03 8.04
N THR A 317 11.43 4.09 7.70
CA THR A 317 11.30 3.58 6.32
C THR A 317 10.08 4.16 5.63
N TYR A 318 10.30 4.73 4.46
CA TYR A 318 9.29 5.32 3.58
C TYR A 318 9.16 4.49 2.31
N GLY A 319 7.95 4.43 1.76
CA GLY A 319 7.73 3.84 0.45
C GLY A 319 8.08 4.85 -0.64
N VAL A 320 8.67 4.36 -1.72
CA VAL A 320 9.11 5.19 -2.85
C VAL A 320 8.39 4.69 -4.10
N SER A 321 7.72 5.59 -4.82
CA SER A 321 7.10 5.30 -6.11
C SER A 321 8.06 5.53 -7.28
N GLY A 322 9.13 6.29 -7.07
CA GLY A 322 10.18 6.53 -8.06
C GLY A 322 11.32 7.33 -7.47
N TYR A 323 12.52 7.18 -8.04
CA TYR A 323 13.70 7.92 -7.64
C TYR A 323 14.58 8.28 -8.85
N ALA A 324 15.43 9.29 -8.68
CA ALA A 324 16.49 9.64 -9.61
C ALA A 324 17.72 10.11 -8.82
N PRO A 325 18.93 9.62 -9.13
CA PRO A 325 20.17 10.18 -8.59
C PRO A 325 20.30 11.67 -8.94
N ALA A 326 20.87 12.47 -8.04
CA ALA A 326 21.08 13.89 -8.24
C ALA A 326 22.23 14.39 -7.36
N ASP A 327 23.44 14.50 -7.89
CA ASP A 327 24.67 15.03 -7.24
C ASP A 327 24.65 15.14 -5.69
N GLY A 328 25.08 14.08 -5.01
CA GLY A 328 25.06 13.96 -3.54
C GLY A 328 23.66 13.83 -2.91
N HIS A 329 22.62 13.75 -3.73
CA HIS A 329 21.22 13.56 -3.32
C HIS A 329 20.55 12.49 -4.16
N ILE A 330 19.38 12.08 -3.70
CA ILE A 330 18.41 11.31 -4.46
C ILE A 330 17.14 12.15 -4.52
N LYS A 331 16.63 12.41 -5.73
CA LYS A 331 15.26 12.86 -5.89
C LYS A 331 14.34 11.67 -5.70
N VAL A 332 13.40 11.74 -4.78
CA VAL A 332 12.44 10.67 -4.50
C VAL A 332 11.01 11.19 -4.59
N ALA A 333 10.12 10.36 -5.11
CA ALA A 333 8.68 10.49 -4.97
C ALA A 333 8.21 9.43 -3.97
N LEU A 334 7.77 9.87 -2.80
CA LEU A 334 7.27 9.00 -1.75
C LEU A 334 5.84 8.54 -2.06
N THR A 335 5.49 7.34 -1.59
CA THR A 335 4.09 6.87 -1.52
C THR A 335 3.29 7.65 -0.46
N GLU A 336 3.99 8.35 0.42
CA GLU A 336 3.45 9.18 1.49
C GLU A 336 3.37 10.66 1.09
N ASN A 337 2.21 11.27 1.32
CA ASN A 337 2.03 12.71 1.19
C ASN A 337 2.36 13.40 2.51
N LEU A 338 3.49 14.12 2.56
CA LEU A 338 3.95 14.80 3.76
C LEU A 338 3.20 16.13 3.95
N PRO A 339 2.66 16.41 5.15
CA PRO A 339 1.89 17.63 5.41
C PRO A 339 2.67 18.88 4.99
N GLN A 340 1.99 19.78 4.25
CA GLN A 340 2.52 21.07 3.77
C GLN A 340 3.74 21.01 2.83
N PHE A 341 4.33 19.83 2.63
CA PHE A 341 5.46 19.63 1.72
C PHE A 341 5.05 18.92 0.43
N GLY A 342 4.17 17.94 0.48
CA GLY A 342 3.87 17.04 -0.64
C GLY A 342 4.66 15.73 -0.54
N ASN A 343 4.81 15.00 -1.63
CA ASN A 343 5.47 13.67 -1.61
C ASN A 343 6.80 13.61 -2.38
N THR A 344 7.22 14.68 -3.05
CA THR A 344 8.41 14.66 -3.92
C THR A 344 9.44 15.68 -3.46
N GLY A 345 10.70 15.26 -3.39
CA GLY A 345 11.84 16.10 -3.01
C GLY A 345 13.19 15.40 -3.15
N TYR A 346 14.25 16.06 -2.70
CA TYR A 346 15.63 15.61 -2.72
C TYR A 346 16.09 15.30 -1.30
N VAL A 347 16.74 14.16 -1.09
CA VAL A 347 17.32 13.77 0.20
C VAL A 347 18.79 13.44 0.00
N PHE A 348 19.63 13.79 0.97
CA PHE A 348 21.07 13.53 0.90
C PHE A 348 21.34 12.01 0.88
N ASP A 349 22.00 11.53 -0.16
CA ASP A 349 22.14 10.10 -0.45
C ASP A 349 22.91 9.36 0.66
N ALA A 350 23.94 9.99 1.24
CA ALA A 350 24.75 9.44 2.29
C ALA A 350 23.96 9.20 3.58
N TYR A 351 22.79 9.81 3.78
CA TYR A 351 21.97 9.68 4.99
C TYR A 351 20.80 8.71 4.85
N VAL A 352 20.67 8.08 3.68
CA VAL A 352 19.60 7.15 3.40
C VAL A 352 20.14 5.84 2.83
N GLU A 353 19.29 4.83 2.84
CA GLU A 353 19.48 3.56 2.16
C GLU A 353 18.24 3.32 1.30
N LEU A 354 18.42 3.21 -0.02
CA LEU A 354 17.35 2.86 -0.93
C LEU A 354 17.41 1.36 -1.19
N LYS A 355 16.25 0.68 -1.16
CA LYS A 355 16.14 -0.75 -1.45
C LYS A 355 15.05 -1.05 -2.48
N ARG A 356 15.22 -2.16 -3.18
CA ARG A 356 14.15 -2.88 -3.89
C ARG A 356 13.95 -4.22 -3.17
N GLY A 357 12.86 -4.33 -2.43
CA GLY A 357 12.67 -5.44 -1.49
C GLY A 357 13.84 -5.52 -0.50
N ASN A 358 14.55 -6.64 -0.48
CA ASN A 358 15.70 -6.83 0.40
C ASN A 358 17.04 -6.38 -0.21
N GLN A 359 17.07 -6.02 -1.50
CA GLN A 359 18.31 -5.62 -2.18
C GLN A 359 18.56 -4.13 -2.00
N VAL A 360 19.72 -3.76 -1.46
CA VAL A 360 20.20 -2.38 -1.45
C VAL A 360 20.48 -1.94 -2.88
N ILE A 361 19.88 -0.82 -3.26
CA ILE A 361 20.21 -0.13 -4.50
C ILE A 361 21.44 0.71 -4.21
N ASP A 362 22.53 0.40 -4.91
CA ASP A 362 23.71 1.26 -4.88
C ASP A 362 23.40 2.55 -5.63
N LEU A 363 23.57 3.66 -4.92
CA LEU A 363 23.31 5.02 -5.37
C LEU A 363 24.60 5.74 -5.73
N SER A 364 25.75 5.07 -5.58
CA SER A 364 26.96 5.47 -6.29
C SER A 364 26.61 5.59 -7.78
N PRO A 365 27.15 6.56 -8.52
CA PRO A 365 26.68 6.91 -9.86
C PRO A 365 26.88 5.72 -10.82
N ALA A 366 25.87 4.86 -10.95
CA ALA A 366 26.00 3.61 -11.67
C ALA A 366 24.79 3.22 -12.52
N GLN A 367 23.55 3.72 -12.34
CA GLN A 367 22.51 3.43 -13.34
C GLN A 367 21.42 4.50 -13.46
N VAL A 368 21.14 4.91 -14.69
CA VAL A 368 20.02 5.78 -15.09
C VAL A 368 19.34 5.13 -16.30
N GLU A 369 18.00 5.06 -16.30
CA GLU A 369 17.20 4.65 -17.46
C GLU A 369 16.05 5.64 -17.66
N LEU A 370 15.99 6.26 -18.82
CA LEU A 370 14.93 7.17 -19.24
C LEU A 370 13.85 6.38 -19.98
N ASN A 371 12.59 6.72 -19.73
CA ASN A 371 11.45 6.06 -20.36
C ASN A 371 11.20 6.57 -21.79
N VAL A 372 12.22 6.46 -22.65
CA VAL A 372 12.16 6.84 -24.06
C VAL A 372 11.52 5.69 -24.84
N PRO A 373 10.48 5.95 -25.65
CA PRO A 373 9.88 4.91 -26.48
C PRO A 373 10.86 4.44 -27.54
N HIS A 374 10.77 3.16 -27.90
CA HIS A 374 11.53 2.60 -29.02
C HIS A 374 10.69 2.70 -30.31
N PHE A 375 11.32 3.14 -31.40
CA PHE A 375 10.78 3.11 -32.76
C PHE A 375 11.73 2.29 -33.63
N SER A 376 11.17 1.46 -34.53
CA SER A 376 11.98 0.70 -35.48
C SER A 376 11.99 1.37 -36.85
N GLN A 377 13.18 1.63 -37.38
CA GLN A 377 13.31 2.18 -38.73
C GLN A 377 12.86 1.19 -39.82
N ARG A 378 12.70 -0.09 -39.47
CA ARG A 378 12.20 -1.15 -40.35
C ARG A 378 10.71 -1.00 -40.66
N ASP A 379 9.99 -0.25 -39.81
CA ASP A 379 8.59 0.06 -40.00
C ASP A 379 8.41 1.22 -41.00
N ASN A 380 9.48 1.97 -41.31
CA ASN A 380 9.43 3.09 -42.24
C ASN A 380 9.18 2.58 -43.67
N PRO A 381 8.13 3.05 -44.36
CA PRO A 381 7.80 2.61 -45.72
C PRO A 381 8.80 3.11 -46.77
N ARG A 382 9.57 4.17 -46.46
CA ARG A 382 10.57 4.77 -47.35
C ARG A 382 11.96 4.69 -46.73
N TYR A 383 12.91 4.24 -47.53
CA TYR A 383 14.34 4.16 -47.19
C TYR A 383 14.67 3.51 -45.81
N PRO A 384 14.05 2.38 -45.41
CA PRO A 384 14.24 1.78 -44.07
C PRO A 384 15.70 1.41 -43.75
N ARG A 385 16.57 1.33 -44.77
CA ARG A 385 18.02 1.07 -44.61
C ARG A 385 18.85 2.33 -44.33
N SER A 386 18.27 3.52 -44.37
CA SER A 386 18.98 4.80 -44.24
C SER A 386 18.19 5.85 -43.45
N THR A 387 17.33 5.40 -42.53
CA THR A 387 16.48 6.27 -41.68
C THR A 387 16.79 6.13 -40.19
N CYS A 388 17.91 5.50 -39.80
CA CYS A 388 18.36 5.39 -38.42
C CYS A 388 18.41 6.75 -37.71
N ASN A 389 18.86 7.79 -38.42
CA ASN A 389 19.01 9.15 -37.92
C ASN A 389 17.69 9.77 -37.48
N VAL A 390 16.74 9.90 -38.42
CA VAL A 390 15.42 10.49 -38.17
C VAL A 390 14.60 9.64 -37.20
N THR A 391 14.80 8.31 -37.19
CA THR A 391 14.15 7.41 -36.24
C THR A 391 14.69 7.60 -34.81
N ALA A 392 16.01 7.71 -34.64
CA ALA A 392 16.61 7.98 -33.34
C ALA A 392 16.25 9.36 -32.79
N ILE A 393 16.20 10.38 -33.66
CA ILE A 393 15.73 11.72 -33.30
C ILE A 393 14.24 11.72 -32.96
N ALA A 394 13.40 11.00 -33.72
CA ALA A 394 11.97 10.86 -33.44
C ALA A 394 11.73 10.26 -32.04
N MET A 395 12.50 9.26 -31.63
CA MET A 395 12.42 8.72 -30.26
C MET A 395 12.65 9.80 -29.19
N VAL A 396 13.66 10.66 -29.37
CA VAL A 396 13.97 11.76 -28.44
C VAL A 396 12.88 12.84 -28.46
N LEU A 397 12.43 13.27 -29.63
CA LEU A 397 11.39 14.30 -29.75
C LEU A 397 10.04 13.79 -29.21
N HIS A 398 9.71 12.53 -29.45
CA HIS A 398 8.51 11.91 -28.92
C HIS A 398 8.56 11.76 -27.40
N PHE A 399 9.73 11.45 -26.84
CA PHE A 399 9.98 11.49 -25.39
C PHE A 399 9.73 12.89 -24.82
N TYR A 400 10.12 13.95 -25.55
CA TYR A 400 9.78 15.32 -25.18
C TYR A 400 8.32 15.74 -25.44
N GLY A 401 7.49 14.86 -25.99
CA GLY A 401 6.05 15.09 -26.16
C GLY A 401 5.65 15.52 -27.57
N LEU A 402 6.58 15.60 -28.52
CA LEU A 402 6.23 15.82 -29.93
C LEU A 402 5.42 14.62 -30.46
N ARG A 403 4.41 14.89 -31.27
CA ARG A 403 3.62 13.89 -31.97
C ARG A 403 3.55 14.30 -33.43
N SER A 404 3.36 13.32 -34.31
CA SER A 404 3.13 13.61 -35.73
C SER A 404 1.90 14.49 -35.90
N ARG A 405 2.01 15.48 -36.79
CA ARG A 405 0.93 16.38 -37.18
C ARG A 405 -0.09 15.70 -38.08
N SER A 406 0.33 14.69 -38.85
CA SER A 406 -0.52 13.93 -39.77
C SER A 406 -1.12 12.66 -39.15
N GLY A 407 -0.79 12.35 -37.89
CA GLY A 407 -1.28 11.16 -37.18
C GLY A 407 -0.59 9.84 -37.56
N GLY A 408 0.49 9.90 -38.35
CA GLY A 408 1.34 8.76 -38.71
C GLY A 408 2.58 8.61 -37.82
N GLN A 409 3.55 7.84 -38.30
CA GLN A 409 4.88 7.72 -37.67
C GLN A 409 5.61 9.07 -37.69
N LEU A 410 6.22 9.44 -36.56
CA LEU A 410 6.89 10.74 -36.44
C LEU A 410 8.15 10.79 -37.30
N GLU A 411 8.91 9.70 -37.32
CA GLU A 411 10.13 9.52 -38.11
C GLU A 411 9.89 9.63 -39.62
N ASP A 412 8.71 9.28 -40.12
CA ASP A 412 8.34 9.47 -41.53
C ASP A 412 8.06 10.94 -41.84
N GLU A 413 7.41 11.66 -40.91
CA GLU A 413 7.20 13.11 -41.04
C GLU A 413 8.54 13.87 -41.02
N LEU A 414 9.45 13.48 -40.13
CA LEU A 414 10.79 14.04 -40.05
C LEU A 414 11.60 13.74 -41.32
N LEU A 415 11.51 12.52 -41.85
CA LEU A 415 12.12 12.16 -43.12
C LEU A 415 11.60 13.04 -44.27
N GLU A 416 10.28 13.18 -44.40
CA GLU A 416 9.67 14.00 -45.44
C GLU A 416 10.08 15.47 -45.31
N TRP A 417 10.27 15.97 -44.08
CA TRP A 417 10.81 17.31 -43.87
C TRP A 417 12.20 17.47 -44.49
N CYS A 418 13.14 16.55 -44.24
CA CYS A 418 14.47 16.58 -44.85
C CYS A 418 14.39 16.56 -46.38
N LEU A 419 13.65 15.59 -46.93
CA LEU A 419 13.55 15.38 -48.37
C LEU A 419 12.94 16.58 -49.12
N SER A 420 11.88 17.16 -48.56
CA SER A 420 11.17 18.30 -49.18
C SER A 420 11.98 19.60 -49.18
N HIS A 421 12.89 19.79 -48.21
CA HIS A 421 13.67 21.02 -48.08
C HIS A 421 15.05 20.92 -48.74
N TYR A 422 15.66 19.73 -48.72
CA TYR A 422 17.06 19.55 -49.10
C TYR A 422 17.29 18.40 -50.10
N GLY A 423 16.25 17.66 -50.49
CA GLY A 423 16.33 16.58 -51.47
C GLY A 423 16.70 15.21 -50.88
N GLU A 424 16.75 14.19 -51.75
CA GLU A 424 17.08 12.81 -51.37
C GLU A 424 18.52 12.68 -50.82
N GLY A 425 18.65 12.03 -49.66
CA GLY A 425 19.95 11.82 -48.98
C GLY A 425 20.24 12.82 -47.85
N SER A 426 19.53 13.94 -47.82
CA SER A 426 19.70 15.02 -46.82
C SER A 426 19.51 14.56 -45.36
N GLN A 427 18.74 13.48 -45.13
CA GLN A 427 18.55 12.90 -43.81
C GLN A 427 19.83 12.28 -43.19
N THR A 428 20.93 12.21 -43.96
CA THR A 428 22.26 11.78 -43.48
C THR A 428 23.17 12.95 -43.11
N GLU A 429 22.76 14.19 -43.39
CA GLU A 429 23.54 15.38 -43.09
C GLU A 429 23.22 15.90 -41.69
N HIS A 430 24.20 15.86 -40.78
CA HIS A 430 24.00 16.28 -39.39
C HIS A 430 23.58 17.75 -39.23
N SER A 431 23.99 18.63 -40.14
CA SER A 431 23.54 20.03 -40.20
C SER A 431 22.04 20.13 -40.49
N VAL A 432 21.55 19.38 -41.49
CA VAL A 432 20.12 19.31 -41.84
C VAL A 432 19.31 18.72 -40.69
N LEU A 433 19.81 17.66 -40.05
CA LEU A 433 19.15 17.06 -38.88
C LEU A 433 19.04 18.05 -37.71
N ALA A 434 20.11 18.79 -37.42
CA ALA A 434 20.09 19.78 -36.36
C ALA A 434 19.15 20.95 -36.67
N GLU A 435 19.04 21.35 -37.94
CA GLU A 435 18.08 22.36 -38.39
C GLU A 435 16.63 21.86 -38.32
N MET A 436 16.38 20.62 -38.72
CA MET A 436 15.08 19.96 -38.57
C MET A 436 14.62 20.00 -37.11
N VAL A 437 15.47 19.58 -36.18
CA VAL A 437 15.16 19.61 -34.74
C VAL A 437 14.81 21.03 -34.27
N ARG A 438 15.52 22.05 -34.74
CA ARG A 438 15.23 23.47 -34.44
C ARG A 438 13.91 23.94 -35.02
N THR A 439 13.59 23.55 -36.24
CA THR A 439 12.32 23.86 -36.91
C THR A 439 11.12 23.27 -36.16
N TYR A 440 11.30 22.12 -35.52
CA TYR A 440 10.29 21.49 -34.66
C TYR A 440 10.22 22.08 -33.23
N GLY A 441 10.98 23.14 -32.94
CA GLY A 441 10.92 23.91 -31.69
C GLY A 441 11.83 23.41 -30.58
N TYR A 442 12.84 22.60 -30.90
CA TYR A 442 13.81 22.06 -29.94
C TYR A 442 15.22 22.59 -30.19
N ARG A 443 16.11 22.52 -29.21
CA ARG A 443 17.52 22.86 -29.41
C ARG A 443 18.30 21.61 -29.78
N ASP A 444 19.20 21.74 -30.74
CA ASP A 444 20.19 20.70 -31.08
C ASP A 444 21.59 21.31 -31.05
N THR A 445 22.49 20.66 -30.31
CA THR A 445 23.93 20.93 -30.33
C THR A 445 24.71 19.70 -30.79
N TYR A 446 24.70 19.43 -32.09
CA TYR A 446 25.55 18.40 -32.70
C TYR A 446 27.04 18.74 -32.53
N SER A 447 27.84 17.73 -32.19
CA SER A 447 29.29 17.82 -32.19
C SER A 447 29.90 16.43 -32.40
N THR A 448 31.06 16.40 -33.05
CA THR A 448 31.93 15.23 -33.20
C THR A 448 32.91 15.06 -32.04
N ASN A 449 32.90 15.98 -31.07
CA ASN A 449 33.88 16.05 -29.99
C ASN A 449 33.24 15.89 -28.60
N ARG A 450 32.22 15.02 -28.47
CA ARG A 450 31.60 14.73 -27.18
C ARG A 450 32.41 13.70 -26.40
N THR A 451 32.29 13.77 -25.08
CA THR A 451 32.88 12.79 -24.16
C THR A 451 31.81 11.90 -23.53
N TRP A 452 32.19 10.71 -23.09
CA TRP A 452 31.32 9.81 -22.32
C TRP A 452 30.80 10.45 -21.03
N ALA A 453 31.61 11.30 -20.40
CA ALA A 453 31.21 12.08 -19.22
C ALA A 453 30.07 13.06 -19.56
N GLN A 454 30.17 13.79 -20.68
CA GLN A 454 29.10 14.67 -21.14
C GLN A 454 27.83 13.89 -21.48
N ILE A 455 27.95 12.74 -22.14
CA ILE A 455 26.80 11.88 -22.44
C ILE A 455 26.13 11.40 -21.14
N ARG A 456 26.89 10.93 -20.16
CA ARG A 456 26.33 10.54 -18.85
C ARG A 456 25.67 11.73 -18.15
N ASN A 457 26.19 12.95 -18.29
CA ASN A 457 25.58 14.15 -17.73
C ASN A 457 24.24 14.51 -18.41
N GLU A 458 24.14 14.38 -19.73
CA GLU A 458 22.86 14.53 -20.46
C GLU A 458 21.82 13.53 -19.96
N ILE A 459 22.19 12.25 -19.93
CA ILE A 459 21.31 11.16 -19.49
C ILE A 459 20.87 11.36 -18.02
N SER A 460 21.80 11.71 -17.13
CA SER A 460 21.49 12.00 -15.72
C SER A 460 20.59 13.23 -15.56
N SER A 461 20.62 14.14 -16.51
CA SER A 461 19.75 15.31 -16.55
C SER A 461 18.38 15.04 -17.21
N GLY A 462 18.06 13.78 -17.51
CA GLY A 462 16.80 13.41 -18.14
C GLY A 462 16.74 13.70 -19.64
N ARG A 463 17.88 13.84 -20.31
CA ARG A 463 17.96 14.12 -21.75
C ARG A 463 18.58 12.93 -22.48
N PRO A 464 17.81 12.18 -23.28
CA PRO A 464 18.37 11.10 -24.10
C PRO A 464 19.28 11.65 -25.19
N VAL A 465 20.25 10.85 -25.61
CA VAL A 465 21.32 11.27 -26.52
C VAL A 465 21.28 10.42 -27.77
N VAL A 466 21.26 11.06 -28.94
CA VAL A 466 21.43 10.36 -30.22
C VAL A 466 22.92 10.32 -30.54
N VAL A 467 23.47 9.14 -30.78
CA VAL A 467 24.90 8.91 -31.03
C VAL A 467 25.10 8.16 -32.34
N GLY A 468 26.07 8.62 -33.13
CA GLY A 468 26.55 7.93 -34.32
C GLY A 468 27.78 7.07 -34.01
N GLY A 469 27.98 6.00 -34.78
CA GLY A 469 29.16 5.17 -34.67
C GLY A 469 29.24 4.09 -35.75
N TYR A 470 30.32 3.31 -35.69
CA TYR A 470 30.65 2.26 -36.65
C TYR A 470 30.03 0.91 -36.27
N PHE A 471 28.74 0.88 -35.91
CA PHE A 471 28.02 -0.37 -35.58
C PHE A 471 27.81 -1.27 -36.81
N THR A 472 27.92 -0.69 -38.01
CA THR A 472 27.95 -1.39 -39.32
C THR A 472 29.08 -0.81 -40.17
N ASP A 473 29.41 -1.46 -41.30
CA ASP A 473 30.46 -1.01 -42.23
C ASP A 473 30.24 0.40 -42.78
N THR A 474 29.00 0.85 -42.89
CA THR A 474 28.63 2.18 -43.39
C THR A 474 28.28 3.17 -42.27
N GLY A 475 28.40 2.77 -41.01
CA GLY A 475 27.96 3.53 -39.85
C GLY A 475 26.48 3.30 -39.49
N HIS A 476 26.10 3.69 -38.28
CA HIS A 476 24.73 3.58 -37.76
C HIS A 476 24.50 4.59 -36.63
N ILE A 477 23.25 4.97 -36.40
CA ILE A 477 22.85 5.92 -35.36
C ILE A 477 21.87 5.25 -34.39
N VAL A 478 22.14 5.39 -33.09
CA VAL A 478 21.33 4.81 -32.02
C VAL A 478 20.97 5.86 -30.97
N CYS A 479 19.96 5.57 -30.15
CA CYS A 479 19.52 6.45 -29.07
C CYS A 479 19.94 5.88 -27.71
N ILE A 480 20.88 6.54 -27.02
CA ILE A 480 21.22 6.22 -25.63
C ILE A 480 20.11 6.77 -24.74
N ILE A 481 19.47 5.88 -24.01
CA ILE A 481 18.36 6.19 -23.10
C ILE A 481 18.74 6.00 -21.64
N GLY A 482 19.95 5.49 -21.38
CA GLY A 482 20.40 5.19 -20.04
C GLY A 482 21.86 4.76 -19.99
N TYR A 483 22.36 4.54 -18.79
CA TYR A 483 23.63 3.86 -18.56
C TYR A 483 23.51 2.96 -17.35
N THR A 484 24.36 1.93 -17.28
CA THR A 484 24.58 1.08 -16.13
C THR A 484 26.05 1.18 -15.70
N ALA A 485 26.45 0.44 -14.65
CA ALA A 485 27.85 0.35 -14.23
C ALA A 485 28.71 -0.24 -15.36
N ASN A 486 28.10 -1.08 -16.20
CA ASN A 486 28.79 -1.90 -17.19
C ASN A 486 28.69 -1.35 -18.62
N GLY A 487 27.86 -0.31 -18.87
CA GLY A 487 27.64 0.17 -20.23
C GLY A 487 26.48 1.15 -20.39
N TYR A 488 25.90 1.16 -21.59
CA TYR A 488 24.84 2.08 -21.99
C TYR A 488 23.57 1.31 -22.33
N ILE A 489 22.42 1.85 -21.92
CA ILE A 489 21.10 1.33 -22.31
C ILE A 489 20.70 2.09 -23.56
N VAL A 490 20.41 1.36 -24.63
CA VAL A 490 20.25 1.88 -25.99
C VAL A 490 18.92 1.42 -26.56
N ASN A 491 18.21 2.34 -27.22
CA ASN A 491 17.19 2.01 -28.19
C ASN A 491 17.84 2.06 -29.58
N ASP A 492 18.09 0.89 -30.17
CA ASP A 492 18.67 0.74 -31.50
C ASP A 492 17.53 0.59 -32.53
N PRO A 493 17.40 1.49 -33.52
CA PRO A 493 16.27 1.47 -34.44
C PRO A 493 16.25 0.27 -35.40
N TRP A 494 17.37 -0.44 -35.60
CA TRP A 494 17.44 -1.60 -36.51
C TRP A 494 17.34 -2.95 -35.79
N GLY A 495 17.93 -3.09 -34.60
CA GLY A 495 17.95 -4.32 -33.81
C GLY A 495 19.14 -4.39 -32.86
N ASP A 496 19.47 -5.57 -32.35
CA ASP A 496 20.61 -5.74 -31.42
C ASP A 496 21.94 -5.91 -32.16
N ALA A 497 22.79 -4.89 -32.09
CA ALA A 497 24.11 -4.86 -32.72
C ALA A 497 25.07 -5.94 -32.18
N LEU A 498 24.95 -6.34 -30.91
CA LEU A 498 25.80 -7.39 -30.32
C LEU A 498 25.55 -8.76 -30.96
N SER A 499 24.36 -8.97 -31.53
CA SER A 499 24.01 -10.17 -32.26
C SER A 499 24.50 -10.16 -33.72
N GLY A 500 25.16 -9.08 -34.16
CA GLY A 500 25.36 -8.78 -35.58
C GLY A 500 24.03 -8.55 -36.31
N TYR A 501 23.05 -7.97 -35.61
CA TYR A 501 21.68 -7.72 -36.09
C TYR A 501 20.89 -8.94 -36.56
N LYS A 502 21.22 -10.12 -36.04
CA LYS A 502 20.39 -11.34 -36.19
C LYS A 502 19.11 -11.25 -35.35
N ASN A 503 19.20 -10.59 -34.20
CA ASN A 503 18.07 -10.24 -33.36
C ASN A 503 17.58 -8.84 -33.73
N THR A 504 16.30 -8.71 -34.08
CA THR A 504 15.70 -7.43 -34.48
C THR A 504 15.08 -6.64 -33.32
N GLU A 505 15.13 -7.17 -32.09
CA GLU A 505 14.67 -6.46 -30.89
C GLU A 505 15.71 -5.44 -30.43
N GLY A 506 15.51 -4.17 -30.78
CA GLY A 506 16.42 -3.08 -30.45
C GLY A 506 16.00 -2.23 -29.25
N ALA A 507 14.91 -2.57 -28.58
CA ALA A 507 14.42 -1.80 -27.43
C ALA A 507 15.23 -2.12 -26.16
N LYS A 508 15.75 -1.07 -25.52
CA LYS A 508 16.45 -1.14 -24.21
C LYS A 508 17.60 -2.16 -24.15
N VAL A 509 18.29 -2.36 -25.26
CA VAL A 509 19.46 -3.24 -25.32
C VAL A 509 20.60 -2.63 -24.52
N VAL A 510 21.36 -3.46 -23.80
CA VAL A 510 22.50 -2.99 -22.98
C VAL A 510 23.79 -3.29 -23.72
N TYR A 511 24.45 -2.23 -24.18
CA TYR A 511 25.75 -2.33 -24.84
C TYR A 511 26.87 -2.07 -23.83
N PRO A 512 27.85 -2.99 -23.66
CA PRO A 512 28.98 -2.79 -22.76
C PRO A 512 29.75 -1.51 -23.08
N ALA A 513 30.32 -0.85 -22.05
CA ALA A 513 31.08 0.38 -22.24
C ALA A 513 32.24 0.20 -23.23
N SER A 514 32.95 -0.93 -23.16
CA SER A 514 34.03 -1.28 -24.09
C SER A 514 33.54 -1.40 -25.55
N TYR A 515 32.34 -1.96 -25.76
CA TYR A 515 31.73 -2.04 -27.08
C TYR A 515 31.35 -0.66 -27.59
N MET A 516 30.70 0.16 -26.76
CA MET A 516 30.32 1.53 -27.12
C MET A 516 31.55 2.40 -27.43
N SER A 517 32.63 2.30 -26.65
CA SER A 517 33.87 3.02 -26.94
C SER A 517 34.48 2.57 -28.27
N LYS A 518 34.48 1.26 -28.56
CA LYS A 518 34.98 0.74 -29.83
C LYS A 518 34.18 1.24 -31.03
N MET A 519 32.85 1.33 -30.92
CA MET A 519 31.98 1.70 -32.04
C MET A 519 31.80 3.22 -32.20
N CYS A 520 31.72 3.98 -31.11
CA CYS A 520 31.40 5.41 -31.17
C CYS A 520 32.62 6.33 -31.09
N CYS A 521 33.78 5.83 -30.63
CA CYS A 521 35.01 6.62 -30.53
C CYS A 521 36.25 5.72 -30.54
N PRO A 522 36.51 4.97 -31.63
CA PRO A 522 37.71 4.13 -31.73
C PRO A 522 39.02 4.94 -31.58
N GLU A 523 38.98 6.24 -31.85
CA GLU A 523 40.08 7.20 -31.69
C GLU A 523 40.29 7.67 -30.22
N GLY A 524 39.41 7.28 -29.30
CA GLY A 524 39.44 7.65 -27.88
C GLY A 524 38.34 8.65 -27.49
N ASP A 525 38.07 8.73 -26.18
CA ASP A 525 37.03 9.61 -25.63
C ASP A 525 37.28 11.09 -26.00
N GLY A 526 36.20 11.84 -26.28
CA GLY A 526 36.29 13.18 -26.87
C GLY A 526 36.19 13.22 -28.39
N ASN A 527 35.95 12.08 -29.05
CA ASN A 527 35.68 11.97 -30.50
C ASN A 527 34.31 11.35 -30.80
N ILE A 528 33.33 11.51 -29.89
CA ILE A 528 32.00 10.92 -30.06
C ILE A 528 31.08 11.87 -30.84
N TRP A 529 30.44 11.34 -31.88
CA TRP A 529 29.48 12.06 -32.71
C TRP A 529 28.10 11.97 -32.08
N ALA A 530 27.59 13.06 -31.52
CA ALA A 530 26.30 13.03 -30.84
C ALA A 530 25.50 14.32 -30.99
N HIS A 531 24.18 14.15 -31.08
CA HIS A 531 23.20 15.21 -30.95
C HIS A 531 22.72 15.28 -29.50
N PHE A 532 22.95 16.42 -28.85
CA PHE A 532 22.35 16.74 -27.56
C PHE A 532 21.12 17.62 -27.84
N ILE A 533 19.95 17.01 -27.68
CA ILE A 533 18.67 17.63 -27.98
C ILE A 533 17.97 18.03 -26.68
N SER A 534 17.52 19.28 -26.58
CA SER A 534 16.78 19.79 -25.41
C SER A 534 15.51 20.53 -25.80
N ARG A 535 14.59 20.70 -24.84
CA ARG A 535 13.50 21.66 -24.94
C ARG A 535 14.00 23.11 -24.95
#